data_AF-A0A368G4F4-F1
#
_entry.id   AF-A0A368G4F4-F1
#
_cell.length_a   1.000
_cell.length_b   1.000
_cell.length_c   1.000
_cell.angle_alpha   90.00
_cell.angle_beta   90.00
_cell.angle_gamma   90.00
#
_symmetry.space_group_name_H-M   'P 1'
#
loop_
_entity.id
_entity.type
_entity.pdbx_description
1 polymer ?
#
loop_
_entity_poly.entity_id
_entity_poly.type
_entity_poly.pdbx_seq_one_letter_code
_entity_poly.pdbx_strand_id
1 'polypeptide(L)'
;LLSDEQGLVAHEFILDCKPFKKSAGVEVVDIAKRLMDYGFHSPTMSWPVHDCLMIEPTESEDKGEMDRLVDALLAIREEIAMIERGELDKQRNPLKMAPHTLAKVASNDWDLPYSRELAAFPKPWCHHKTWPTTGRIDDQYGDKNLVCTCPPMEAYQ
;
A
#
# COMPACT_ATOMS: atom_id res chain seq x y z
N LEU A 1 -1.45 -18.46 12.17
CA LEU A 1 -0.09 -18.13 11.69
C LEU A 1 0.65 -19.44 11.53
N LEU A 2 1.30 -19.64 10.39
CA LEU A 2 2.03 -20.86 10.08
C LEU A 2 3.45 -20.68 10.65
N SER A 3 3.76 -21.40 11.72
CA SER A 3 5.09 -21.49 12.31
C SER A 3 5.38 -22.94 12.66
N ASP A 4 6.64 -23.29 12.86
CA ASP A 4 6.99 -24.59 13.45
C ASP A 4 6.57 -24.69 14.93
N GLU A 5 6.87 -25.82 15.57
CA GLU A 5 6.57 -26.06 16.98
C GLU A 5 7.33 -25.12 17.94
N GLN A 6 8.39 -24.47 17.45
CA GLN A 6 9.21 -23.50 18.20
C GLN A 6 8.79 -22.05 17.94
N GLY A 7 7.83 -21.81 17.04
CA GLY A 7 7.37 -20.47 16.68
C GLY A 7 8.25 -19.76 15.64
N LEU A 8 9.14 -20.48 14.94
CA LEU A 8 9.98 -19.95 13.88
C LEU A 8 9.30 -20.12 12.51
N VAL A 9 9.74 -19.29 11.57
CA VAL A 9 9.39 -19.35 10.14
C VAL A 9 10.64 -19.67 9.34
N ALA A 10 10.46 -20.08 8.08
CA ALA A 10 11.58 -20.33 7.17
C ALA A 10 12.10 -19.00 6.56
N HIS A 11 12.16 -18.90 5.24
CA HIS A 11 12.63 -17.71 4.52
C HIS A 11 11.52 -16.68 4.28
N GLU A 12 10.25 -17.04 4.51
CA GLU A 12 9.08 -16.18 4.31
C GLU A 12 8.04 -16.36 5.43
N PHE A 13 7.15 -15.37 5.58
CA PHE A 13 6.05 -15.42 6.54
C PHE A 13 4.80 -14.68 6.05
N ILE A 14 3.66 -14.95 6.69
CA ILE A 14 2.35 -14.36 6.34
C ILE A 14 1.88 -13.39 7.42
N LEU A 15 1.46 -12.19 7.00
CA LEU A 15 0.69 -11.25 7.79
C LEU A 15 -0.80 -11.40 7.46
N ASP A 16 -1.60 -11.72 8.47
CA ASP A 16 -3.06 -11.79 8.34
C ASP A 16 -3.69 -10.39 8.40
N CYS A 17 -4.18 -9.91 7.26
CA CYS A 17 -4.80 -8.58 7.15
C CYS A 17 -6.33 -8.62 7.22
N LYS A 18 -6.96 -9.81 7.27
CA LYS A 18 -8.42 -9.96 7.33
C LYS A 18 -9.10 -9.15 8.43
N PRO A 19 -8.55 -9.06 9.67
CA PRO A 19 -9.23 -8.34 10.74
C PRO A 19 -9.49 -6.86 10.42
N PHE A 20 -8.62 -6.23 9.61
CA PHE A 20 -8.70 -4.81 9.29
C PHE A 20 -9.90 -4.43 8.44
N LYS A 21 -10.44 -5.38 7.65
CA LYS A 21 -11.68 -5.16 6.90
C LYS A 21 -12.85 -4.93 7.84
N LYS A 22 -12.91 -5.68 8.94
CA LYS A 22 -13.97 -5.55 9.94
C LYS A 22 -13.77 -4.34 10.85
N SER A 23 -12.55 -4.09 11.31
CA SER A 23 -12.27 -3.04 12.30
C SER A 23 -12.20 -1.63 11.68
N ALA A 24 -11.53 -1.51 10.53
CA ALA A 24 -11.23 -0.24 9.88
C ALA A 24 -11.85 -0.09 8.48
N GLY A 25 -12.42 -1.15 7.91
CA GLY A 25 -12.84 -1.15 6.50
C GLY A 25 -11.66 -1.21 5.53
N VAL A 26 -10.47 -1.58 6.00
CA VAL A 26 -9.23 -1.62 5.22
C VAL A 26 -9.02 -3.01 4.63
N GLU A 27 -8.73 -3.08 3.34
CA GLU A 27 -8.47 -4.32 2.61
C GLU A 27 -6.97 -4.48 2.33
N VAL A 28 -6.52 -5.70 2.02
CA VAL A 28 -5.10 -5.97 1.75
C VAL A 28 -4.54 -5.11 0.61
N VAL A 29 -5.37 -4.82 -0.40
CA VAL A 29 -4.99 -3.95 -1.52
C VAL A 29 -4.70 -2.52 -1.07
N ASP A 30 -5.38 -2.02 -0.02
CA ASP A 30 -5.10 -0.68 0.50
C ASP A 30 -3.70 -0.61 1.11
N ILE A 31 -3.31 -1.63 1.87
CA ILE A 31 -1.97 -1.74 2.47
C ILE A 31 -0.93 -1.84 1.36
N ALA A 32 -1.17 -2.68 0.35
CA ALA A 32 -0.28 -2.87 -0.78
C ALA A 32 -0.06 -1.59 -1.60
N LYS A 33 -1.13 -0.83 -1.89
CA LYS A 33 -0.99 0.46 -2.58
C LYS A 33 -0.34 1.50 -1.68
N ARG A 34 -0.63 1.49 -0.37
CA ARG A 34 -0.03 2.43 0.59
C ARG A 34 1.47 2.23 0.73
N LEU A 35 1.97 0.99 0.68
CA LEU A 35 3.42 0.71 0.67
C LEU A 35 4.16 1.43 -0.47
N MET A 36 3.51 1.68 -1.61
CA MET A 36 4.12 2.45 -2.71
C MET A 36 4.45 3.89 -2.29
N ASP A 37 3.62 4.50 -1.43
CA ASP A 37 3.88 5.83 -0.90
C ASP A 37 5.10 5.86 0.05
N TYR A 38 5.39 4.74 0.70
CA TYR A 38 6.58 4.52 1.52
C TYR A 38 7.83 4.13 0.71
N GLY A 39 7.69 3.93 -0.61
CA GLY A 39 8.79 3.57 -1.52
C GLY A 39 8.96 2.07 -1.74
N PHE A 40 8.01 1.24 -1.30
CA PHE A 40 8.08 -0.21 -1.42
C PHE A 40 7.12 -0.76 -2.48
N HIS A 41 7.59 -1.76 -3.23
CA HIS A 41 6.68 -2.65 -3.93
C HIS A 41 5.96 -3.54 -2.90
N SER A 42 4.69 -3.84 -3.13
CA SER A 42 3.96 -4.73 -2.23
C SER A 42 4.55 -6.14 -2.23
N PRO A 43 4.59 -6.83 -1.08
CA PRO A 43 4.76 -8.28 -1.03
C PRO A 43 3.63 -9.01 -1.76
N THR A 44 3.76 -10.34 -1.85
CA THR A 44 2.73 -11.21 -2.44
C THR A 44 1.40 -11.02 -1.71
N MET A 45 0.33 -10.76 -2.47
CA MET A 45 -0.99 -10.47 -1.93
C MET A 45 -1.94 -11.65 -2.11
N SER A 46 -2.78 -11.90 -1.10
CA SER A 46 -3.94 -12.82 -1.16
C SER A 46 -3.61 -14.26 -1.58
N TRP A 47 -2.36 -14.68 -1.39
CA TRP A 47 -1.89 -16.04 -1.62
C TRP A 47 -0.80 -16.40 -0.60
N PRO A 48 -0.77 -17.63 -0.06
CA PRO A 48 -1.74 -18.72 -0.28
C PRO A 48 -3.05 -18.54 0.50
N VAL A 49 -3.14 -17.51 1.34
CA VAL A 49 -4.34 -17.19 2.13
C VAL A 49 -4.98 -15.91 1.58
N HIS A 50 -6.30 -15.91 1.40
CA HIS A 50 -7.02 -14.71 0.98
C HIS A 50 -6.81 -13.54 1.97
N ASP A 51 -6.71 -12.30 1.48
CA ASP A 51 -6.50 -11.09 2.30
C ASP A 51 -5.28 -11.14 3.22
N CYS A 52 -4.16 -11.69 2.74
CA CYS A 52 -2.89 -11.69 3.45
C CYS A 52 -1.78 -11.01 2.65
N LEU A 53 -0.71 -10.63 3.34
CA LEU A 53 0.58 -10.32 2.73
C LEU A 53 1.57 -11.43 3.08
N MET A 54 2.24 -12.00 2.07
CA MET A 54 3.32 -12.96 2.26
C MET A 54 4.65 -12.27 1.92
N ILE A 55 5.57 -12.27 2.89
CA ILE A 55 6.81 -11.48 2.87
C ILE A 55 8.02 -12.41 2.89
N GLU A 56 8.91 -12.21 1.93
CA GLU A 56 10.22 -12.86 1.80
C GLU A 56 11.27 -11.78 1.55
N PRO A 57 12.15 -11.45 2.52
CA PRO A 57 13.17 -10.41 2.34
C PRO A 57 14.37 -10.88 1.50
N THR A 58 14.60 -12.20 1.40
CA THR A 58 15.84 -12.82 0.88
C THR A 58 17.10 -12.47 1.69
N GLU A 59 18.17 -13.19 1.45
CA GLU A 59 19.48 -12.99 2.09
C GLU A 59 20.27 -11.79 1.56
N SER A 60 19.82 -11.19 0.44
CA SER A 60 20.53 -10.11 -0.24
C SER A 60 20.25 -8.73 0.35
N GLU A 61 19.13 -8.58 1.06
CA GLU A 61 18.73 -7.31 1.67
C GLU A 61 19.41 -7.10 3.02
N ASP A 62 19.96 -5.90 3.22
CA ASP A 62 20.61 -5.56 4.48
C ASP A 62 19.58 -5.30 5.60
N LYS A 63 20.06 -5.28 6.84
CA LYS A 63 19.20 -5.00 7.99
C LYS A 63 18.49 -3.65 7.90
N GLY A 64 19.15 -2.65 7.30
CA GLY A 64 18.59 -1.31 7.18
C GLY A 64 17.38 -1.24 6.24
N GLU A 65 17.40 -1.99 5.13
CA GLU A 65 16.25 -2.13 4.24
C GLU A 65 15.10 -2.90 4.90
N MET A 66 15.42 -4.00 5.60
CA MET A 66 14.42 -4.75 6.36
C MET A 66 13.77 -3.89 7.46
N ASP A 67 14.55 -3.09 8.19
CA ASP A 67 14.05 -2.17 9.21
C ASP A 67 13.13 -1.11 8.58
N ARG A 68 13.45 -0.57 7.39
CA ARG A 68 12.57 0.38 6.68
C ARG A 68 11.23 -0.25 6.30
N LEU A 69 11.22 -1.49 5.83
CA LEU A 69 9.98 -2.20 5.52
C LEU A 69 9.13 -2.42 6.78
N VAL A 70 9.75 -2.84 7.89
CA VAL A 70 9.07 -2.99 9.18
C VAL A 70 8.49 -1.67 9.67
N ASP A 71 9.27 -0.59 9.62
CA ASP A 71 8.81 0.74 10.04
C ASP A 71 7.69 1.29 9.14
N ALA A 72 7.69 0.96 7.84
CA ALA A 72 6.58 1.28 6.94
C ALA A 72 5.31 0.50 7.34
N LEU A 73 5.42 -0.79 7.60
CA LEU A 73 4.30 -1.64 8.03
C LEU A 73 3.73 -1.20 9.39
N LEU A 74 4.60 -0.83 10.34
CA LEU A 74 4.19 -0.29 11.65
C LEU A 74 3.48 1.05 11.51
N ALA A 75 3.96 1.94 10.63
CA ALA A 75 3.30 3.21 10.36
C ALA A 75 1.93 3.01 9.70
N ILE A 76 1.82 2.07 8.75
CA ILE A 76 0.53 1.69 8.16
C ILE A 76 -0.39 1.09 9.22
N ARG A 77 0.12 0.27 10.15
CA ARG A 77 -0.69 -0.25 11.26
C ARG A 77 -1.24 0.89 12.13
N GLU A 78 -0.46 1.94 12.35
CA GLU A 78 -0.94 3.14 13.07
C GLU A 78 -1.99 3.90 12.26
N GLU A 79 -1.82 4.08 10.94
CA GLU A 79 -2.87 4.67 10.09
C GLU A 79 -4.19 3.88 10.17
N ILE A 80 -4.12 2.54 10.19
CA ILE A 80 -5.29 1.67 10.44
C ILE A 80 -5.87 1.95 11.82
N ALA A 81 -5.03 2.07 12.86
CA ALA A 81 -5.48 2.34 14.23
C ALA A 81 -6.17 3.71 14.35
N MET A 82 -5.66 4.73 13.67
CA MET A 82 -6.29 6.04 13.60
C MET A 82 -7.69 5.97 12.96
N ILE A 83 -7.89 5.13 11.95
CA ILE A 83 -9.23 4.87 11.39
C ILE A 83 -10.12 4.14 12.41
N GLU A 84 -9.59 3.13 13.11
CA GLU A 84 -10.30 2.39 14.17
C GLU A 84 -10.78 3.33 15.29
N ARG A 85 -9.97 4.34 15.64
CA ARG A 85 -10.26 5.36 16.66
C ARG A 85 -11.09 6.53 16.14
N GLY A 86 -11.34 6.62 14.83
CA GLY A 86 -12.10 7.71 14.21
C GLY A 86 -11.33 9.02 14.04
N GLU A 87 -10.01 8.98 14.12
CA GLU A 87 -9.11 10.13 13.88
C GLU A 87 -8.89 10.40 12.39
N LEU A 88 -8.98 9.35 11.57
CA LEU A 88 -9.00 9.45 10.10
C LEU A 88 -10.38 9.04 9.56
N ASP A 89 -10.83 9.74 8.51
CA ASP A 89 -12.07 9.40 7.82
C ASP A 89 -12.00 7.98 7.24
N LYS A 90 -13.07 7.19 7.32
CA LYS A 90 -13.05 5.77 6.87
C LYS A 90 -12.88 5.59 5.37
N GLN A 91 -13.29 6.57 4.56
CA GLN A 91 -13.30 6.50 3.09
C GLN A 91 -12.25 7.42 2.45
N ARG A 92 -11.94 8.55 3.09
CA ARG A 92 -11.02 9.58 2.62
C ARG A 92 -9.78 9.63 3.50
N ASN A 93 -9.00 8.57 3.51
CA ASN A 93 -7.74 8.45 4.27
C ASN A 93 -6.58 8.02 3.36
N PRO A 94 -5.32 8.10 3.85
CA PRO A 94 -4.17 7.76 3.04
C PRO A 94 -4.20 6.34 2.47
N LEU A 95 -4.71 5.34 3.21
CA LEU A 95 -4.82 3.95 2.76
C LEU A 95 -5.79 3.79 1.58
N LYS A 96 -6.97 4.43 1.66
CA LYS A 96 -8.00 4.36 0.60
C LYS A 96 -7.65 5.15 -0.64
N MET A 97 -6.91 6.24 -0.48
CA MET A 97 -6.52 7.12 -1.58
C MET A 97 -5.15 6.76 -2.20
N ALA A 98 -4.41 5.84 -1.58
CA ALA A 98 -3.15 5.35 -2.13
C ALA A 98 -3.35 4.59 -3.46
N PRO A 99 -2.39 4.68 -4.39
CA PRO A 99 -1.12 5.43 -4.28
C PRO A 99 -1.26 6.92 -4.64
N HIS A 100 -0.40 7.76 -4.08
CA HIS A 100 -0.41 9.21 -4.32
C HIS A 100 0.61 9.59 -5.41
N THR A 101 0.10 9.96 -6.58
CA THR A 101 0.94 10.37 -7.72
C THR A 101 1.55 11.76 -7.55
N LEU A 102 2.62 12.03 -8.30
CA LEU A 102 3.22 13.37 -8.36
C LEU A 102 2.19 14.44 -8.74
N ALA A 103 1.37 14.17 -9.76
CA ALA A 103 0.33 15.09 -10.22
C ALA A 103 -0.68 15.41 -9.12
N LYS A 104 -1.11 14.40 -8.34
CA LYS A 104 -2.06 14.60 -7.23
C LYS A 104 -1.45 15.45 -6.11
N VAL A 105 -0.20 15.20 -5.75
CA VAL A 105 0.49 15.88 -4.64
C VAL A 105 0.93 17.30 -5.00
N ALA A 106 1.33 17.53 -6.25
CA ALA A 106 1.74 18.83 -6.77
C ALA A 106 0.56 19.73 -7.18
N SER A 107 -0.66 19.18 -7.26
CA SER A 107 -1.87 19.96 -7.59
C SER A 107 -2.07 21.13 -6.64
N ASN A 108 -2.63 22.25 -7.13
CA ASN A 108 -3.09 23.33 -6.26
C ASN A 108 -4.30 22.90 -5.42
N ASP A 109 -5.12 22.00 -5.95
CA ASP A 109 -6.35 21.53 -5.31
C ASP A 109 -6.07 20.32 -4.42
N TRP A 110 -6.17 20.54 -3.11
CA TRP A 110 -6.00 19.51 -2.09
C TRP A 110 -7.22 19.44 -1.16
N ASP A 111 -8.23 18.71 -1.61
CA ASP A 111 -9.44 18.39 -0.84
C ASP A 111 -9.30 16.99 -0.21
N LEU A 112 -8.33 16.80 0.67
CA LEU A 112 -8.16 15.56 1.44
C LEU A 112 -7.98 15.91 2.92
N PRO A 113 -8.58 15.16 3.85
CA PRO A 113 -8.57 15.50 5.28
C PRO A 113 -7.25 15.14 5.98
N TYR A 114 -6.15 15.10 5.24
CA TYR A 114 -4.80 14.82 5.71
C TYR A 114 -3.78 15.56 4.85
N SER A 115 -2.56 15.73 5.33
CA SER A 115 -1.56 16.55 4.65
C SER A 115 -0.94 15.85 3.42
N ARG A 116 -0.40 16.65 2.50
CA ARG A 116 0.43 16.18 1.38
C ARG A 116 1.70 15.47 1.87
N GLU A 117 2.22 15.91 3.00
CA GLU A 117 3.38 15.30 3.65
C GLU A 117 3.04 13.88 4.11
N LEU A 118 1.90 13.67 4.78
CA LEU A 118 1.46 12.32 5.14
C LEU A 118 1.23 11.48 3.88
N ALA A 119 0.69 12.07 2.81
CA ALA A 119 0.46 11.38 1.55
C ALA A 119 1.75 10.87 0.90
N ALA A 120 2.75 11.73 0.73
CA ALA A 120 3.91 11.48 -0.12
C ALA A 120 5.24 11.25 0.61
N PHE A 121 5.37 11.72 1.84
CA PHE A 121 6.60 11.67 2.64
C PHE A 121 6.33 11.16 4.07
N PRO A 122 5.66 10.00 4.25
CA PRO A 122 5.27 9.53 5.57
C PRO A 122 6.45 9.16 6.48
N LYS A 123 7.66 9.00 5.90
CA LYS A 123 8.89 8.67 6.61
C LYS A 123 10.09 9.41 6.00
N PRO A 124 11.19 9.62 6.76
CA PRO A 124 12.33 10.41 6.28
C PRO A 124 13.00 9.86 5.00
N TRP A 125 13.07 8.54 4.81
CA TRP A 125 13.66 7.97 3.59
C TRP A 125 12.85 8.27 2.33
N CYS A 126 11.55 8.59 2.47
CA CYS A 126 10.69 8.92 1.34
C CYS A 126 11.08 10.25 0.65
N HIS A 127 12.03 11.02 1.19
CA HIS A 127 12.62 12.16 0.49
C HIS A 127 13.47 11.74 -0.72
N HIS A 128 14.01 10.51 -0.73
CA HIS A 128 14.49 9.89 -1.97
C HIS A 128 13.32 9.23 -2.69
N LYS A 129 12.52 10.05 -3.36
CA LYS A 129 11.15 9.68 -3.75
C LYS A 129 11.09 8.94 -5.09
N THR A 130 10.54 7.73 -5.03
CA THR A 130 9.96 7.06 -6.21
C THR A 130 8.47 7.40 -6.28
N TRP A 131 8.03 7.93 -7.43
CA TRP A 131 6.65 8.35 -7.63
C TRP A 131 5.83 7.25 -8.33
N PRO A 132 4.67 6.87 -7.77
CA PRO A 132 3.63 6.17 -8.52
C PRO A 132 3.23 7.02 -9.73
N THR A 133 3.33 6.45 -10.93
CA THR A 133 3.06 7.17 -12.19
C THR A 133 1.56 7.32 -12.47
N THR A 134 0.74 6.45 -11.90
CA THR A 134 -0.71 6.45 -12.03
C THR A 134 -1.37 6.23 -10.68
N GLY A 135 -2.64 6.62 -10.57
CA GLY A 135 -3.45 6.37 -9.39
C GLY A 135 -3.81 4.89 -9.24
N ARG A 136 -4.74 4.59 -8.34
CA ARG A 136 -5.24 3.23 -8.17
C ARG A 136 -5.94 2.77 -9.46
N ILE A 137 -5.53 1.61 -9.95
CA ILE A 137 -6.09 0.97 -11.15
C ILE A 137 -7.53 0.52 -10.87
N ASP A 138 -8.41 0.66 -11.86
CA ASP A 138 -9.74 0.07 -11.87
C ASP A 138 -9.68 -1.29 -12.57
N ASP A 139 -9.53 -2.35 -11.76
CA ASP A 139 -9.39 -3.72 -12.25
C ASP A 139 -10.65 -4.17 -13.03
N GLN A 140 -11.84 -3.79 -12.58
CA GLN A 140 -13.10 -4.24 -13.21
C GLN A 140 -13.36 -3.57 -14.56
N TYR A 141 -12.95 -2.31 -14.71
CA TYR A 141 -13.16 -1.58 -15.95
C TYR A 141 -12.41 -2.22 -17.13
N GLY A 142 -11.16 -2.63 -16.90
CA GLY A 142 -10.32 -3.28 -17.92
C GLY A 142 -10.93 -4.58 -18.44
N ASP A 143 -11.42 -5.43 -17.53
CA ASP A 143 -12.09 -6.68 -17.88
C ASP A 143 -13.38 -6.47 -18.71
N LYS A 144 -14.11 -5.39 -18.43
CA LYS A 144 -15.36 -5.05 -19.13
C LYS A 144 -15.12 -4.34 -20.47
N ASN A 145 -13.96 -3.70 -20.65
CA ASN A 145 -13.61 -2.90 -21.81
C ASN A 145 -12.27 -3.35 -22.37
N LEU A 146 -12.22 -4.62 -22.82
CA LEU A 146 -10.97 -5.28 -23.20
C LEU A 146 -10.33 -4.61 -24.42
N VAL A 147 -9.19 -3.94 -24.18
CA VAL A 147 -8.34 -3.36 -25.22
C VAL A 147 -6.91 -3.87 -25.00
N CYS A 148 -6.44 -4.73 -25.90
CA CYS A 148 -5.12 -5.38 -25.80
C CYS A 148 -4.12 -4.92 -26.88
N THR A 149 -4.43 -3.82 -27.56
CA THR A 149 -3.54 -3.16 -28.53
C THR A 149 -3.40 -1.69 -28.16
N CYS A 150 -2.38 -1.02 -28.68
CA CYS A 150 -2.23 0.41 -28.47
C CYS A 150 -3.51 1.14 -28.93
N PRO A 151 -4.16 1.93 -28.06
CA PRO A 151 -5.24 2.80 -28.48
C PRO A 151 -4.72 3.88 -29.44
N PRO A 152 -5.61 4.54 -30.21
CA PRO A 152 -5.24 5.65 -31.08
C PRO A 152 -4.54 6.78 -30.30
N MET A 153 -3.70 7.57 -30.97
CA MET A 153 -2.97 8.68 -30.33
C MET A 153 -3.91 9.73 -29.72
N GLU A 154 -5.10 9.88 -30.31
CA GLU A 154 -6.17 10.75 -29.85
C GLU A 154 -6.70 10.36 -28.46
N ALA A 155 -6.55 9.11 -28.04
CA ALA A 155 -6.98 8.64 -26.73
C ALA A 155 -6.04 9.07 -25.58
N TYR A 156 -4.86 9.62 -25.90
CA TYR A 156 -3.87 10.10 -24.94
C TYR A 156 -3.89 11.63 -24.77
N GLN A 157 -4.80 12.33 -25.44
CA GLN A 157 -4.96 13.79 -25.36
C GLN A 157 -5.86 14.23 -24.20
#